data_AF-A0A1W1YKN8-F1
#
_entry.id   AF-A0A1W1YKN8-F1
#
_cell.length_a   1.000
_cell.length_b   1.000
_cell.length_c   1.000
_cell.angle_alpha   90.00
_cell.angle_beta   90.00
_cell.angle_gamma   90.00
#
_symmetry.space_group_name_H-M   'P 1'
#
loop_
_entity.id
_entity.type
_entity.pdbx_description
1 polymer ?
#
loop_
_entity_poly.entity_id
_entity_poly.type
_entity_poly.pdbx_seq_one_letter_code
_entity_poly.pdbx_strand_id
1 'polypeptide(L)'
;MYPFHWQEIILYVLPALQLWLVSQYGRPFLTDGKRIKLAVIDVMHPLLWVCFHFVTLYIFYFSLIPVLVMLFSLWSLFYLWQSFKKYDAINWRIYLRNLSNLAGLITFIGFYFFVCWRIIQVIVA
;
A
#
# COMPACT_ATOMS: atom_id res chain seq x y z
N MET A 1 18.65 -7.16 16.48
CA MET A 1 17.89 -7.59 15.28
C MET A 1 16.66 -8.37 15.74
N TYR A 2 15.46 -8.24 15.15
CA TYR A 2 14.36 -9.17 15.48
C TYR A 2 14.73 -10.56 14.97
N PRO A 3 14.74 -11.59 15.84
CA PRO A 3 15.07 -12.95 15.43
C PRO A 3 14.04 -13.43 14.41
N PHE A 4 14.51 -14.15 13.39
CA PHE A 4 13.64 -14.67 12.36
C PHE A 4 12.73 -15.76 12.92
N HIS A 5 11.42 -15.61 12.68
CA HIS A 5 10.44 -16.67 12.92
C HIS A 5 9.80 -17.12 11.62
N TRP A 6 9.62 -18.43 11.45
CA TRP A 6 8.98 -19.02 10.25
C TRP A 6 7.57 -18.47 9.98
N GLN A 7 6.88 -17.96 10.99
CA GLN A 7 5.58 -17.29 10.85
C GLN A 7 5.66 -15.98 10.04
N GLU A 8 6.84 -15.34 9.96
CA GLU A 8 7.05 -14.13 9.14
C GLU A 8 6.78 -14.37 7.65
N ILE A 9 6.99 -15.60 7.16
CA ILE A 9 6.75 -15.96 5.75
C ILE A 9 5.28 -15.73 5.36
N ILE A 10 4.36 -15.96 6.29
CA ILE A 10 2.93 -15.71 6.06
C ILE A 10 2.71 -14.24 5.71
N LEU A 11 3.38 -13.32 6.41
CA LEU A 11 3.29 -11.88 6.17
C LEU A 11 3.85 -11.49 4.80
N TYR A 12 4.87 -12.19 4.31
CA TYR A 12 5.51 -11.90 3.02
C TYR A 12 4.61 -12.26 1.84
N VAL A 13 3.85 -13.35 1.97
CA VAL A 13 2.98 -13.87 0.91
C VAL A 13 1.58 -13.26 0.97
N LEU A 14 1.13 -12.83 2.15
CA LEU A 14 -0.23 -12.32 2.39
C LEU A 14 -0.71 -11.28 1.36
N PRO A 15 0.08 -10.23 1.03
CA PRO A 15 -0.39 -9.21 0.09
C PRO A 15 -0.57 -9.73 -1.34
N ALA A 16 0.31 -10.63 -1.82
CA ALA A 16 0.13 -11.27 -3.12
C ALA A 16 -1.06 -12.22 -3.12
N LEU A 17 -1.21 -13.02 -2.06
CA LEU A 17 -2.31 -13.97 -1.93
C LEU A 17 -3.65 -13.24 -1.85
N GLN A 18 -3.74 -12.14 -1.11
CA GLN A 18 -4.92 -11.29 -1.08
C GLN A 18 -5.22 -10.69 -2.45
N LEU A 19 -4.22 -10.14 -3.15
CA LEU A 19 -4.40 -9.59 -4.51
C LEU A 19 -5.01 -10.64 -5.44
N TRP A 20 -4.45 -11.85 -5.40
CA TRP A 20 -4.90 -12.97 -6.21
C TRP A 20 -6.32 -13.39 -5.84
N LEU A 21 -6.62 -13.60 -4.56
CA LEU A 21 -7.96 -13.99 -4.09
C LEU A 21 -9.02 -12.95 -4.43
N VAL A 22 -8.76 -11.68 -4.17
CA VAL A 22 -9.72 -10.60 -4.45
C VAL A 22 -9.88 -10.39 -5.96
N SER A 23 -8.80 -10.54 -6.74
CA SER A 23 -8.87 -10.42 -8.20
C SER A 23 -9.64 -11.57 -8.86
N GLN A 24 -9.53 -12.80 -8.33
CA GLN A 24 -10.20 -13.98 -8.91
C GLN A 24 -11.63 -14.15 -8.40
N TYR A 25 -11.84 -14.05 -7.08
CA TYR A 25 -13.11 -14.39 -6.43
C TYR A 25 -13.83 -13.16 -5.85
N GLY A 26 -13.09 -12.12 -5.49
CA GLY A 26 -13.63 -10.93 -4.82
C GLY A 26 -14.32 -9.94 -5.75
N ARG A 27 -13.97 -9.92 -7.06
CA ARG A 27 -14.48 -8.93 -8.03
C ARG A 27 -16.00 -8.75 -8.04
N PRO A 28 -16.84 -9.80 -8.00
CA PRO A 28 -18.30 -9.64 -7.99
C PRO A 28 -18.82 -8.89 -6.75
N PHE A 29 -18.08 -8.94 -5.64
CA PHE A 29 -18.44 -8.32 -4.36
C PHE A 29 -17.89 -6.89 -4.20
N LEU A 30 -17.08 -6.41 -5.16
CA LEU A 30 -16.54 -5.06 -5.14
C LEU A 30 -17.49 -4.00 -5.74
N THR A 31 -18.66 -4.43 -6.21
CA THR A 31 -19.68 -3.54 -6.77
C THR A 31 -20.97 -3.64 -5.99
N ASP A 32 -21.35 -2.54 -5.35
CA ASP A 32 -22.69 -2.39 -4.75
C ASP A 32 -23.59 -1.60 -5.71
N GLY A 33 -24.34 -2.36 -6.50
CA GLY A 33 -25.25 -1.84 -7.53
C GLY A 33 -24.57 -0.88 -8.52
N LYS A 34 -25.18 0.30 -8.71
CA LYS A 34 -24.65 1.35 -9.60
C LYS A 34 -23.81 2.42 -8.87
N ARG A 35 -23.77 2.41 -7.54
CA ARG A 35 -23.29 3.55 -6.74
C ARG A 35 -21.84 3.40 -6.29
N ILE A 36 -21.41 2.19 -5.95
CA ILE A 36 -20.05 1.96 -5.42
C ILE A 36 -19.34 0.92 -6.30
N LYS A 37 -18.19 1.31 -6.85
CA LYS A 37 -17.28 0.44 -7.59
C LYS A 37 -15.89 0.53 -6.97
N LEU A 38 -15.64 -0.32 -5.98
CA LEU A 38 -14.32 -0.45 -5.36
C LEU A 38 -13.37 -1.09 -6.35
N ALA A 39 -12.14 -0.58 -6.42
CA ALA A 39 -11.07 -1.28 -7.10
C ALA A 39 -10.51 -2.34 -6.16
N VAL A 40 -9.91 -3.40 -6.72
CA VAL A 40 -9.24 -4.45 -5.93
C VAL A 40 -8.23 -3.84 -4.95
N ILE A 41 -7.51 -2.80 -5.39
CA ILE A 41 -6.50 -2.12 -4.58
C ILE A 41 -7.10 -1.42 -3.35
N ASP A 42 -8.33 -0.91 -3.45
CA ASP A 42 -9.00 -0.20 -2.35
C ASP A 42 -9.25 -1.14 -1.15
N VAL A 43 -9.52 -2.41 -1.42
CA VAL A 43 -9.75 -3.45 -0.39
C VAL A 43 -8.43 -4.04 0.13
N MET A 44 -7.36 -3.92 -0.64
CA MET A 44 -6.04 -4.40 -0.26
C MET A 44 -5.29 -3.47 0.70
N HIS A 45 -5.59 -2.18 0.65
CA HIS A 45 -4.89 -1.15 1.43
C HIS A 45 -4.71 -1.51 2.91
N PRO A 46 -5.76 -1.88 3.68
CA PRO A 46 -5.60 -2.16 5.10
C PRO A 46 -4.60 -3.27 5.40
N LEU A 47 -4.70 -4.39 4.67
CA LEU A 47 -3.82 -5.54 4.87
C LEU A 47 -2.39 -5.22 4.43
N LEU A 48 -2.23 -4.56 3.28
CA LEU A 48 -0.93 -4.15 2.76
C LEU A 48 -0.19 -3.24 3.74
N TRP A 49 -0.91 -2.31 4.37
CA TRP A 49 -0.34 -1.41 5.37
C TRP A 49 0.09 -2.17 6.62
N VAL A 50 -0.72 -3.12 7.10
CA VAL A 50 -0.35 -3.99 8.24
C VAL A 50 0.90 -4.82 7.91
N CYS A 51 0.97 -5.45 6.73
CA CYS A 51 2.14 -6.21 6.32
C CYS A 51 3.39 -5.32 6.21
N PHE A 52 3.24 -4.12 5.63
CA PHE A 52 4.33 -3.13 5.54
C PHE A 52 4.80 -2.67 6.92
N HIS A 53 3.88 -2.45 7.87
CA HIS A 53 4.23 -2.12 9.25
C HIS A 53 5.16 -3.17 9.86
N PHE A 54 4.75 -4.45 9.83
CA PHE A 54 5.53 -5.51 10.47
C PHE A 54 6.88 -5.73 9.80
N VAL A 55 6.94 -5.76 8.45
CA VAL A 55 8.20 -5.93 7.74
C VAL A 55 9.19 -4.80 8.07
N THR A 56 8.72 -3.56 8.10
CA THR A 56 9.60 -2.42 8.41
C THR A 56 10.00 -2.38 9.88
N LEU A 57 9.12 -2.82 10.79
CA LEU A 57 9.45 -3.01 12.20
C LEU A 57 10.55 -4.06 12.40
N TYR A 58 10.50 -5.18 11.68
CA TYR A 58 11.51 -6.24 11.79
C TYR A 58 12.90 -5.82 11.27
N ILE A 59 12.93 -4.98 10.24
CA ILE A 59 14.18 -4.49 9.65
C ILE A 59 14.75 -3.33 10.47
N PHE A 60 13.92 -2.34 10.81
CA PHE A 60 14.38 -1.04 11.31
C PHE A 60 14.05 -0.74 12.79
N TYR A 61 13.29 -1.58 13.50
CA TYR A 61 12.73 -1.31 14.84
C TYR A 61 11.69 -0.20 14.91
N PHE A 62 11.27 0.36 13.76
CA PHE A 62 10.20 1.34 13.69
C PHE A 62 9.38 1.17 12.41
N SER A 63 8.13 1.65 12.45
CA SER A 63 7.23 1.64 11.30
C SER A 63 7.58 2.74 10.31
N LEU A 64 7.71 2.41 9.02
CA LEU A 64 7.87 3.42 7.97
C LEU A 64 6.54 4.02 7.48
N ILE A 65 5.40 3.56 8.00
CA ILE A 65 4.07 4.11 7.64
C ILE A 65 3.98 5.62 7.87
N PRO A 66 4.40 6.19 9.02
CA PRO A 66 4.32 7.64 9.24
C PRO A 66 5.12 8.42 8.19
N VAL A 67 6.27 7.89 7.76
CA VAL A 67 7.10 8.48 6.71
C VAL A 67 6.37 8.45 5.36
N LEU A 68 5.77 7.31 5.01
CA LEU A 68 4.95 7.21 3.79
C LEU A 68 3.76 8.18 3.81
N VAL A 69 3.03 8.28 4.92
CA VAL A 69 1.91 9.22 5.08
C VAL A 69 2.39 10.66 4.89
N MET A 70 3.53 11.02 5.48
CA MET A 70 4.13 12.34 5.31
C MET A 70 4.46 12.61 3.85
N LEU A 71 5.11 11.68 3.15
CA LEU A 71 5.44 11.82 1.72
C LEU A 71 4.18 11.97 0.85
N PHE A 72 3.14 11.17 1.10
CA PHE A 72 1.87 11.30 0.38
C PHE A 72 1.15 12.60 0.68
N SER A 73 1.23 13.11 1.91
CA SER A 73 0.63 14.41 2.26
C SER A 73 1.33 15.56 1.53
N LEU A 74 2.67 15.55 1.46
CA LEU A 74 3.43 16.55 0.71
C LEU A 74 3.14 16.47 -0.79
N TRP A 75 3.08 15.26 -1.35
CA TRP A 75 2.72 15.06 -2.75
C TRP A 75 1.30 15.54 -3.06
N SER A 76 0.36 15.25 -2.16
CA SER A 76 -1.03 15.69 -2.22
C SER A 76 -1.14 17.22 -2.27
N LEU A 77 -0.45 17.91 -1.36
CA LEU A 77 -0.38 19.37 -1.32
C LEU A 77 0.24 19.97 -2.58
N PHE A 78 1.34 19.37 -3.07
CA PHE A 78 1.99 19.83 -4.29
C PHE A 78 1.07 19.73 -5.51
N TYR A 79 0.34 18.61 -5.64
CA TYR A 79 -0.63 18.44 -6.72
C TYR A 79 -1.76 19.48 -6.64
N LEU A 80 -2.33 19.68 -5.45
CA LEU A 80 -3.38 20.69 -5.24
C LEU A 80 -2.89 22.10 -5.61
N TRP A 81 -1.66 22.46 -5.18
CA TRP A 81 -1.06 23.74 -5.52
C TRP A 81 -0.91 23.94 -7.04
N GLN A 82 -0.53 22.89 -7.78
CA GLN A 82 -0.49 22.97 -9.25
C GLN A 82 -1.87 23.14 -9.87
N SER A 83 -2.90 22.45 -9.36
CA SER A 83 -4.27 22.59 -9.84
C SER A 83 -4.84 23.99 -9.59
N PHE A 84 -4.55 24.59 -8.43
CA PHE A 84 -4.95 25.97 -8.13
C PHE A 84 -4.32 26.99 -9.09
N LYS A 85 -3.05 26.82 -9.47
CA LYS A 85 -2.38 27.70 -10.44
C LYS A 85 -3.02 27.69 -11.82
N LYS A 86 -3.64 26.57 -12.21
CA LYS A 86 -4.26 26.39 -13.53
C LYS A 86 -5.73 26.82 -13.57
N TYR A 87 -6.31 27.25 -12.45
CA TYR A 87 -7.75 27.53 -12.29
C TYR A 87 -8.67 26.39 -12.73
N ASP A 88 -8.15 25.15 -12.75
CA ASP A 88 -8.93 23.98 -13.15
C ASP A 88 -9.86 23.57 -12.02
N ALA A 89 -11.11 23.25 -12.37
CA ALA A 89 -12.05 22.64 -11.44
C ALA A 89 -11.51 21.25 -11.02
N ILE A 90 -11.15 21.10 -9.75
CA ILE A 90 -10.62 19.84 -9.23
C ILE A 90 -11.74 18.81 -9.17
N ASN A 91 -11.61 17.75 -9.96
CA ASN A 91 -12.46 16.57 -9.80
C ASN A 91 -11.97 15.73 -8.61
N TRP A 92 -12.50 16.03 -7.42
CA TRP A 92 -12.12 15.37 -6.16
C TRP A 92 -12.15 13.84 -6.21
N ARG A 93 -13.10 13.26 -6.95
CA ARG A 93 -13.23 11.81 -7.07
C ARG A 93 -12.04 11.20 -7.81
N ILE A 94 -11.66 11.80 -8.94
CA ILE A 94 -10.53 11.33 -9.75
C ILE A 94 -9.22 11.55 -8.99
N TYR A 95 -9.09 12.71 -8.35
CA TYR A 95 -7.92 13.05 -7.55
C TYR A 95 -7.68 12.04 -6.40
N LEU A 96 -8.68 11.80 -5.55
CA LEU A 96 -8.56 10.86 -4.43
C LEU A 96 -8.31 9.43 -4.90
N ARG A 97 -8.94 9.01 -6.00
CA ARG A 97 -8.69 7.70 -6.62
C ARG A 97 -7.25 7.57 -7.09
N ASN A 98 -6.71 8.59 -7.77
CA ASN A 98 -5.33 8.58 -8.24
C ASN A 98 -4.34 8.58 -7.09
N LEU A 99 -4.60 9.37 -6.05
CA LEU A 99 -3.79 9.41 -4.84
C LEU A 99 -3.76 8.04 -4.14
N SER A 100 -4.93 7.41 -3.96
CA SER A 100 -5.03 6.07 -3.35
C SER A 100 -4.31 5.02 -4.20
N ASN A 101 -4.53 5.00 -5.50
CA ASN A 101 -3.87 4.06 -6.42
C ASN A 101 -2.34 4.18 -6.36
N LEU A 102 -1.84 5.42 -6.37
CA LEU A 102 -0.41 5.71 -6.29
C LEU A 102 0.16 5.31 -4.93
N ALA A 103 -0.58 5.57 -3.84
CA ALA A 103 -0.18 5.15 -2.51
C ALA A 103 -0.12 3.63 -2.39
N GLY A 104 -1.16 2.92 -2.85
CA GLY A 104 -1.20 1.46 -2.86
C GLY A 104 -0.05 0.86 -3.67
N LEU A 105 0.22 1.41 -4.87
CA LEU A 105 1.32 0.94 -5.72
C LEU A 105 2.69 1.12 -5.04
N ILE A 106 2.98 2.31 -4.51
CA ILE A 106 4.26 2.60 -3.86
C ILE A 106 4.43 1.74 -2.61
N THR A 107 3.39 1.61 -1.78
CA THR A 107 3.44 0.74 -0.61
C THR A 107 3.65 -0.72 -1.01
N PHE A 108 3.04 -1.19 -2.10
CA PHE A 108 3.19 -2.57 -2.59
C PHE A 108 4.61 -2.84 -3.10
N ILE A 109 5.16 -1.95 -3.92
CA ILE A 109 6.54 -2.06 -4.42
C ILE A 109 7.52 -1.98 -3.25
N GLY A 110 7.36 -0.99 -2.37
CA GLY A 110 8.20 -0.81 -1.19
C GLY A 110 8.14 -2.01 -0.24
N PHE A 111 6.96 -2.59 -0.05
CA PHE A 111 6.78 -3.81 0.72
C PHE A 111 7.66 -4.95 0.19
N TYR A 112 7.56 -5.29 -1.10
CA TYR A 112 8.36 -6.39 -1.67
C TYR A 112 9.86 -6.08 -1.69
N PHE A 113 10.25 -4.82 -1.89
CA PHE A 113 11.63 -4.40 -1.73
C PHE A 113 12.15 -4.72 -0.31
N PHE A 114 11.39 -4.37 0.72
CA PHE A 114 11.77 -4.68 2.11
C PHE A 114 11.70 -6.16 2.45
N VAL A 115 10.76 -6.92 1.87
CA VAL A 115 10.73 -8.39 2.02
C VAL A 115 12.02 -9.00 1.45
N CYS A 116 12.42 -8.61 0.23
CA CYS A 116 13.67 -9.08 -0.37
C CYS A 116 14.88 -8.73 0.51
N TRP A 117 14.92 -7.49 1.01
CA TRP A 117 15.96 -7.04 1.93
C TRP A 117 16.02 -7.89 3.21
N ARG A 118 14.86 -8.17 3.82
CA ARG A 118 14.76 -9.01 5.01
C ARG A 118 15.21 -10.44 4.74
N ILE A 119 14.85 -11.03 3.59
CA ILE A 119 15.31 -12.37 3.20
C ILE A 119 16.84 -12.42 3.06
N ILE A 120 17.44 -11.43 2.41
CA ILE A 120 18.90 -11.33 2.29
C ILE A 120 19.55 -11.23 3.68
N GLN A 121 18.99 -10.42 4.58
CA GLN A 121 19.49 -10.33 5.96
C GLN A 121 19.43 -11.67 6.70
N VAL A 122 18.37 -12.46 6.51
CA VAL A 122 18.22 -13.78 7.16
C VAL A 122 19.21 -14.82 6.59
N ILE A 123 19.54 -14.73 5.30
CA ILE A 123 20.49 -15.67 4.66
C ILE A 123 21.95 -15.35 5.02
N VAL A 124 22.27 -14.06 5.20
CA VAL A 124 23.64 -13.59 5.47
C VAL A 124 24.00 -13.63 6.96
N ALA A 125 23.02 -13.56 7.86
CA ALA A 125 23.20 -13.62 9.30
C ALA A 125 23.43 -15.07 9.79
#